data_AF-A0A194RIN0-F1
#
_entry.id   AF-A0A194RIN0-F1
#
_cell.length_a   1.000
_cell.length_b   1.000
_cell.length_c   1.000
_cell.angle_alpha   90.00
_cell.angle_beta   90.00
_cell.angle_gamma   90.00
#
_symmetry.space_group_name_H-M   'P 1'
#
loop_
_entity.id
_entity.type
_entity.pdbx_description
1 polymer ?
#
loop_
_entity_poly.entity_id
_entity_poly.type
_entity_poly.pdbx_seq_one_letter_code
_entity_poly.pdbx_strand_id
1 'polypeptide(L)'
;MRDACNTADYRQHRPQTTTYHYLPPFTTTLIATSLPGTEAAHRLVVCVRNKCTPEEALNVLRELPNPLRDGDAAPHPHYNPLKIDVFVQTLLNLGSKSISHSFAAISKFHYVFKILAESEEAQICVLKNVWELWQRQPQMVCVLVDKMLKTQVVECSAVATWLFSKDMAPHFTHNYLWEILHLTIDKMNKHAVERMEERLELAHTDQKRLFLIVFQRFIMILSEHLVRCDTDARDPNTHWYRSTVARLRHVFLVHHEQVQKYSSTLETLLFTQDLDPHILDVFHQFVALTA
;
A
#
# COMPACT_ATOMS: atom_id res chain seq x y z
N MET A 1 -0.15 -22.13 -7.65
CA MET A 1 -1.23 -22.39 -8.64
C MET A 1 -2.48 -23.00 -7.98
N ARG A 2 -2.91 -22.50 -6.80
CA ARG A 2 -4.09 -23.02 -6.06
C ARG A 2 -4.95 -21.97 -5.35
N ASP A 3 -4.79 -20.67 -5.63
CA ASP A 3 -5.62 -19.61 -5.00
C ASP A 3 -6.44 -18.77 -6.00
N ALA A 4 -6.56 -19.20 -7.25
CA ALA A 4 -7.23 -18.42 -8.30
C ALA A 4 -8.70 -18.80 -8.54
N CYS A 5 -9.31 -19.67 -7.73
CA CYS A 5 -10.67 -20.16 -7.98
C CYS A 5 -11.62 -19.76 -6.85
N ASN A 6 -12.10 -18.51 -6.87
CA ASN A 6 -13.38 -18.12 -6.24
C ASN A 6 -13.80 -16.71 -6.67
N THR A 7 -14.07 -16.52 -7.95
CA THR A 7 -14.72 -15.28 -8.42
C THR A 7 -15.61 -15.56 -9.64
N ALA A 8 -16.67 -16.36 -9.46
CA ALA A 8 -17.87 -16.32 -10.31
C ALA A 8 -19.03 -17.09 -9.64
N ASP A 9 -20.08 -16.34 -9.35
CA ASP A 9 -21.49 -16.66 -9.09
C ASP A 9 -21.97 -18.14 -9.05
N TYR A 10 -22.50 -18.58 -7.90
CA TYR A 10 -23.85 -19.18 -7.68
C TYR A 10 -23.90 -19.89 -6.31
N ARG A 11 -24.49 -19.23 -5.31
CA ARG A 11 -24.97 -19.87 -4.08
C ARG A 11 -26.28 -20.62 -4.38
N GLN A 12 -26.22 -21.90 -4.72
CA GLN A 12 -27.34 -22.81 -4.46
C GLN A 12 -26.76 -24.19 -4.11
N HIS A 13 -27.11 -24.69 -2.92
CA HIS A 13 -26.76 -26.00 -2.34
C HIS A 13 -25.48 -26.09 -1.50
N ARG A 14 -25.51 -25.46 -0.31
CA ARG A 14 -24.88 -26.03 0.89
C ARG A 14 -25.84 -25.96 2.08
N PRO A 15 -25.84 -26.97 2.98
CA PRO A 15 -26.80 -27.05 4.08
C PRO A 15 -26.63 -25.90 5.07
N GLN A 16 -27.76 -25.45 5.62
CA GLN A 16 -27.84 -24.40 6.63
C GLN A 16 -27.09 -24.83 7.90
N THR A 17 -25.90 -24.29 8.11
CA THR A 17 -25.21 -24.32 9.40
C THR A 17 -24.81 -22.91 9.77
N THR A 18 -25.51 -22.41 10.78
CA THR A 18 -25.13 -21.41 11.79
C THR A 18 -24.39 -20.17 11.30
N THR A 19 -25.10 -19.04 11.35
CA THR A 19 -24.59 -17.66 11.22
C THR A 19 -23.33 -17.43 12.04
N TYR A 20 -22.17 -17.51 11.40
CA TYR A 20 -20.92 -16.95 11.92
C TYR A 20 -20.95 -15.43 11.72
N HIS A 21 -21.20 -14.71 12.82
CA HIS A 21 -20.88 -13.29 12.91
C HIS A 21 -19.37 -13.13 12.80
N TYR A 22 -18.86 -12.86 11.60
CA TYR A 22 -17.49 -12.43 11.36
C TYR A 22 -17.35 -10.96 11.77
N LEU A 23 -17.11 -10.73 13.07
CA LEU A 23 -16.51 -9.50 13.55
C LEU A 23 -14.98 -9.66 13.51
N PRO A 24 -14.21 -8.65 13.08
CA PRO A 24 -12.75 -8.66 13.22
C PRO A 24 -12.36 -8.75 14.70
N PRO A 25 -11.20 -9.34 15.05
CA PRO A 25 -10.84 -9.61 16.43
C PRO A 25 -10.45 -8.30 17.14
N PHE A 26 -11.44 -7.61 17.70
CA PHE A 26 -11.25 -6.67 18.81
C PHE A 26 -11.46 -7.33 20.17
N THR A 27 -11.61 -8.66 20.24
CA THR A 27 -12.12 -9.33 21.45
C THR A 27 -11.09 -10.08 22.29
N THR A 28 -9.78 -9.87 22.15
CA THR A 28 -8.82 -10.51 23.08
C THR A 28 -7.50 -9.77 23.29
N THR A 29 -7.54 -8.48 23.67
CA THR A 29 -6.54 -7.90 24.59
C THR A 29 -7.16 -6.70 25.33
N LEU A 30 -8.15 -6.97 26.19
CA LEU A 30 -8.77 -5.97 27.06
C LEU A 30 -8.18 -6.11 28.48
N ILE A 31 -6.85 -6.02 28.59
CA ILE A 31 -6.19 -5.65 29.85
C ILE A 31 -5.90 -4.17 29.73
N ALA A 32 -6.72 -3.39 30.42
CA ALA A 32 -6.78 -1.94 30.39
C ALA A 32 -5.52 -1.28 30.95
N THR A 33 -4.55 -1.03 30.08
CA THR A 33 -3.83 0.24 30.08
C THR A 33 -4.36 1.04 28.89
N SER A 34 -4.88 2.24 29.13
CA SER A 34 -5.60 3.03 28.13
C SER A 34 -4.71 3.29 26.89
N LEU A 35 -5.00 2.64 25.76
CA LEU A 35 -4.30 2.93 24.51
C LEU A 35 -4.46 4.42 24.16
N PRO A 36 -3.42 5.08 23.63
CA PRO A 36 -3.52 6.47 23.19
C PRO A 36 -4.71 6.67 22.25
N GLY A 37 -5.49 7.72 22.47
CA GLY A 37 -6.63 8.05 21.59
C GLY A 37 -7.91 7.24 21.82
N THR A 38 -7.95 6.30 22.76
CA THR A 38 -9.15 5.47 23.07
C THR A 38 -10.42 6.31 23.26
N GLU A 39 -10.34 7.37 24.06
CA GLU A 39 -11.47 8.26 24.34
C GLU A 39 -11.95 9.00 23.07
N ALA A 40 -11.02 9.46 22.23
CA ALA A 40 -11.37 10.08 20.96
C ALA A 40 -12.01 9.08 19.99
N ALA A 41 -11.53 7.84 19.96
CA ALA A 41 -12.13 6.76 19.17
C ALA A 41 -13.58 6.48 19.59
N HIS A 42 -13.86 6.41 20.90
CA HIS A 42 -15.23 6.25 21.40
C HIS A 42 -16.14 7.41 21.00
N ARG A 43 -15.67 8.65 21.14
CA ARG A 43 -16.43 9.82 20.67
C ARG A 43 -16.68 9.79 19.17
N LEU A 44 -15.67 9.39 18.39
CA LEU A 44 -15.78 9.29 16.94
C LEU A 44 -16.79 8.21 16.52
N VAL A 45 -16.81 7.06 17.22
CA VAL A 45 -17.82 6.02 17.01
C VAL A 45 -19.23 6.55 17.19
N VAL A 46 -19.48 7.27 18.30
CA VAL A 46 -20.80 7.87 18.58
C VAL A 46 -21.16 8.91 17.53
N CYS A 47 -20.21 9.79 17.19
CA CYS A 47 -20.35 10.83 16.17
C CYS A 47 -20.76 10.25 14.80
N VAL A 48 -20.02 9.24 14.31
CA VAL A 48 -20.30 8.60 13.01
C VAL A 48 -21.64 7.86 13.00
N ARG A 49 -21.99 7.15 14.09
CA ARG A 49 -23.29 6.45 14.22
C ARG A 49 -24.47 7.42 14.23
N ASN A 50 -24.29 8.61 14.79
CA ASN A 50 -25.26 9.70 14.76
C ASN A 50 -25.23 10.51 13.46
N LYS A 51 -24.63 9.94 12.40
CA LYS A 51 -24.61 10.51 11.04
C LYS A 51 -23.96 11.88 10.93
N CYS A 52 -22.91 12.14 11.72
CA CYS A 52 -22.17 13.39 11.69
C CYS A 52 -21.67 13.82 10.30
N THR A 53 -21.32 15.12 10.19
CA THR A 53 -20.61 15.68 9.04
C THR A 53 -19.10 15.37 9.09
N PRO A 54 -18.37 15.49 7.97
CA PRO A 54 -16.90 15.38 7.95
C PRO A 54 -16.19 16.34 8.92
N GLU A 55 -16.69 17.57 9.06
CA GLU A 55 -16.13 18.60 9.94
C GLU A 55 -16.32 18.24 11.41
N GLU A 56 -17.48 17.70 11.78
CA GLU A 56 -17.75 17.20 13.13
C GLU A 56 -16.81 16.04 13.48
N ALA A 57 -16.58 15.11 12.55
CA ALA A 57 -15.61 14.03 12.74
C ALA A 57 -14.19 14.57 12.92
N LEU A 58 -13.78 15.56 12.13
CA LEU A 58 -12.47 16.20 12.26
C LEU A 58 -12.30 16.92 13.59
N ASN A 59 -13.36 17.56 14.11
CA ASN A 59 -13.35 18.23 15.41
C ASN A 59 -13.09 17.25 16.56
N VAL A 60 -13.59 16.01 16.49
CA VAL A 60 -13.30 14.97 17.49
C VAL A 60 -11.80 14.66 17.58
N LEU A 61 -11.09 14.76 16.46
CA LEU A 61 -9.66 14.47 16.35
C LEU A 61 -8.76 15.66 16.72
N ARG A 62 -9.32 16.87 16.90
CA ARG A 62 -8.54 18.12 17.02
C ARG A 62 -7.51 18.08 18.15
N GLU A 63 -7.95 17.62 19.32
CA GLU A 63 -7.18 17.61 20.57
C GLU A 63 -6.23 16.41 20.73
N LEU A 64 -6.14 15.52 19.73
CA LEU A 64 -5.23 14.39 19.83
C LEU A 64 -3.76 14.85 19.78
N PRO A 65 -2.92 14.41 20.74
CA PRO A 65 -1.50 14.75 20.74
C PRO A 65 -0.83 14.18 19.48
N ASN A 66 0.26 14.82 19.05
CA ASN A 66 1.08 14.27 17.98
C ASN A 66 2.30 13.58 18.61
N PRO A 67 2.36 12.23 18.60
CA PRO A 67 3.46 11.50 19.24
C PRO A 67 4.82 11.74 18.55
N LEU A 68 4.83 12.36 17.37
CA LEU A 68 6.06 12.72 16.66
C LEU A 68 6.62 14.09 17.07
N ARG A 69 5.95 14.82 17.96
CA ARG A 69 6.40 16.14 18.44
C ARG A 69 7.30 16.07 19.68
N ASP A 70 7.61 14.86 20.15
CA ASP A 70 8.50 14.66 21.30
C ASP A 70 9.97 14.68 20.85
N GLY A 71 10.64 15.83 21.03
CA GLY A 71 12.07 16.02 20.81
C GLY A 71 12.43 17.31 20.07
N ASP A 72 13.22 18.19 20.71
CA ASP A 72 13.63 19.52 20.19
C ASP A 72 14.57 19.48 18.96
N ALA A 73 14.88 18.31 18.39
CA ALA A 73 16.04 18.14 17.50
C ALA A 73 15.72 17.80 16.03
N ALA A 74 14.45 17.73 15.61
CA ALA A 74 14.07 17.41 14.23
C ALA A 74 13.02 18.39 13.69
N PRO A 75 12.98 18.66 12.36
CA PRO A 75 11.84 19.33 11.76
C PRO A 75 10.58 18.53 12.10
N HIS A 76 9.68 19.15 12.87
CA HIS A 76 8.49 18.47 13.38
C HIS A 76 7.70 17.86 12.22
N PRO A 77 7.37 16.55 12.26
CA PRO A 77 6.64 15.92 11.17
C PRO A 77 5.32 16.61 10.90
N HIS A 78 5.06 16.92 9.62
CA HIS A 78 3.89 17.67 9.18
C HIS A 78 2.57 16.91 9.30
N TYR A 79 2.59 15.67 9.78
CA TYR A 79 1.41 14.82 9.97
C TYR A 79 1.31 14.28 11.40
N ASN A 80 0.10 13.88 11.80
CA ASN A 80 -0.16 13.30 13.11
C ASN A 80 -0.63 11.83 12.96
N PRO A 81 0.23 10.84 13.25
CA PRO A 81 -0.12 9.43 13.07
C PRO A 81 -1.24 8.97 14.01
N LEU A 82 -1.36 9.54 15.22
CA LEU A 82 -2.43 9.18 16.14
C LEU A 82 -3.81 9.64 15.64
N LYS A 83 -3.89 10.81 15.00
CA LYS A 83 -5.13 11.27 14.36
C LYS A 83 -5.53 10.34 13.20
N ILE A 84 -4.56 9.93 12.39
CA ILE A 84 -4.77 9.00 11.28
C ILE A 84 -5.24 7.65 11.81
N ASP A 85 -4.54 7.09 12.80
CA ASP A 85 -4.86 5.80 13.42
C ASP A 85 -6.29 5.78 13.96
N VAL A 86 -6.63 6.69 14.89
CA VAL A 86 -7.96 6.78 15.49
C VAL A 86 -9.04 6.92 14.41
N PHE A 87 -8.82 7.75 13.39
CA PHE A 87 -9.79 7.98 12.33
C PHE A 87 -9.97 6.75 11.42
N VAL A 88 -8.88 6.21 10.87
CA VAL A 88 -8.91 5.12 9.89
C VAL A 88 -9.41 3.84 10.52
N GLN A 89 -8.88 3.46 11.70
CA GLN A 89 -9.32 2.28 12.44
C GLN A 89 -10.81 2.35 12.77
N THR A 90 -11.27 3.47 13.32
CA THR A 90 -12.67 3.65 13.70
C THR A 90 -13.60 3.59 12.50
N LEU A 91 -13.29 4.36 11.44
CA LEU A 91 -14.15 4.49 10.28
C LEU A 91 -14.26 3.17 9.51
N LEU A 92 -13.13 2.50 9.25
CA LEU A 92 -13.13 1.25 8.49
C LEU A 92 -13.71 0.08 9.29
N ASN A 93 -13.55 0.08 10.63
CA ASN A 93 -14.21 -0.90 11.48
C ASN A 93 -15.74 -0.73 11.48
N LEU A 94 -16.26 0.51 11.50
CA LEU A 94 -17.70 0.78 11.36
C LEU A 94 -18.24 0.40 9.96
N GLY A 95 -17.40 0.54 8.93
CA GLY A 95 -17.69 0.13 7.56
C GLY A 95 -17.47 -1.36 7.26
N SER A 96 -17.09 -2.18 8.24
CA SER A 96 -16.59 -3.56 8.03
C SER A 96 -17.63 -4.57 7.54
N LYS A 97 -18.94 -4.24 7.58
CA LYS A 97 -20.03 -5.15 7.22
C LYS A 97 -19.93 -5.69 5.80
N SER A 98 -19.43 -4.89 4.86
CA SER A 98 -19.20 -5.29 3.46
C SER A 98 -18.33 -4.27 2.75
N ILE A 99 -17.70 -4.64 1.63
CA ILE A 99 -16.95 -3.73 0.76
C ILE A 99 -17.72 -2.43 0.44
N SER A 100 -19.01 -2.54 0.10
CA SER A 100 -19.85 -1.36 -0.22
C SER A 100 -20.01 -0.39 0.96
N HIS A 101 -20.05 -0.88 2.20
CA HIS A 101 -20.13 -0.05 3.40
C HIS A 101 -18.79 0.67 3.63
N SER A 102 -17.66 -0.02 3.48
CA SER A 102 -16.33 0.59 3.54
C SER A 102 -16.16 1.67 2.47
N PHE A 103 -16.62 1.41 1.24
CA PHE A 103 -16.55 2.38 0.14
C PHE A 103 -17.42 3.61 0.40
N ALA A 104 -18.64 3.42 0.91
CA ALA A 104 -19.52 4.52 1.29
C ALA A 104 -18.90 5.35 2.42
N ALA A 105 -18.25 4.71 3.39
CA ALA A 105 -17.54 5.39 4.47
C ALA A 105 -16.37 6.23 3.95
N ILE A 106 -15.51 5.66 3.09
CA ILE A 106 -14.40 6.39 2.45
C ILE A 106 -14.92 7.58 1.65
N SER A 107 -15.98 7.39 0.86
CA SER A 107 -16.57 8.46 0.06
C SER A 107 -17.20 9.57 0.92
N LYS A 108 -17.92 9.21 2.00
CA LYS A 108 -18.55 10.20 2.89
C LYS A 108 -17.52 11.07 3.61
N PHE A 109 -16.41 10.48 4.05
CA PHE A 109 -15.38 11.18 4.83
C PHE A 109 -14.12 11.47 4.01
N HIS A 110 -14.22 11.53 2.68
CA HIS A 110 -13.10 11.80 1.77
C HIS A 110 -12.37 13.11 2.11
N TYR A 111 -13.11 14.15 2.47
CA TYR A 111 -12.54 15.42 2.93
C TYR A 111 -11.60 15.25 4.14
N VAL A 112 -12.00 14.45 5.13
CA VAL A 112 -11.17 14.17 6.32
C VAL A 112 -9.91 13.39 5.93
N PHE A 113 -10.03 12.40 5.04
CA PHE A 113 -8.88 11.69 4.48
C PHE A 113 -7.90 12.65 3.79
N LYS A 114 -8.39 13.60 2.98
CA LYS A 114 -7.53 14.56 2.28
C LYS A 114 -6.78 15.50 3.22
N ILE A 115 -7.37 15.88 4.35
CA ILE A 115 -6.70 16.67 5.39
C ILE A 115 -5.66 15.82 6.12
N LEU A 116 -6.01 14.58 6.49
CA LEU A 116 -5.12 13.74 7.30
C LEU A 116 -3.97 13.13 6.50
N ALA A 117 -4.13 12.91 5.19
CA ALA A 117 -3.19 12.24 4.30
C ALA A 117 -2.52 13.22 3.31
N GLU A 118 -2.15 14.41 3.79
CA GLU A 118 -1.57 15.47 2.96
C GLU A 118 -0.15 15.15 2.47
N SER A 119 0.69 14.54 3.32
CA SER A 119 2.07 14.13 2.98
C SER A 119 2.17 12.66 2.60
N GLU A 120 3.26 12.28 1.93
CA GLU A 120 3.52 10.87 1.55
C GLU A 120 3.63 9.97 2.79
N GLU A 121 4.25 10.45 3.88
CA GLU A 121 4.34 9.72 5.14
C GLU A 121 2.98 9.50 5.78
N ALA A 122 2.09 10.49 5.69
CA ALA A 122 0.72 10.40 6.16
C ALA A 122 -0.09 9.38 5.36
N GLN A 123 0.07 9.37 4.03
CA GLN A 123 -0.55 8.37 3.14
C GLN A 123 -0.05 6.95 3.46
N ILE A 124 1.25 6.77 3.69
CA ILE A 124 1.82 5.50 4.15
C ILE A 124 1.23 5.10 5.51
N CYS A 125 1.03 6.06 6.43
CA CYS A 125 0.37 5.80 7.72
C CYS A 125 -1.08 5.33 7.55
N VAL A 126 -1.84 5.90 6.59
CA VAL A 126 -3.17 5.39 6.23
C VAL A 126 -3.10 3.95 5.73
N LEU A 127 -2.16 3.63 4.83
CA LEU A 127 -1.99 2.28 4.30
C LEU A 127 -1.61 1.26 5.37
N LYS A 128 -0.76 1.64 6.33
CA LYS A 128 -0.44 0.81 7.51
C LYS A 128 -1.68 0.49 8.33
N ASN A 129 -2.54 1.48 8.57
CA ASN A 129 -3.80 1.27 9.28
C ASN A 129 -4.77 0.34 8.53
N VAL A 130 -4.86 0.48 7.20
CA VAL A 130 -5.64 -0.46 6.36
C VAL A 130 -5.09 -1.88 6.49
N TRP A 131 -3.78 -2.03 6.42
CA TRP A 131 -3.11 -3.32 6.57
C TRP A 131 -3.35 -3.96 7.93
N GLU A 132 -3.11 -3.23 9.02
CA GLU A 132 -3.26 -3.74 10.39
C GLU A 132 -4.67 -4.28 10.65
N LEU A 133 -5.69 -3.59 10.12
CA LEU A 133 -7.09 -3.99 10.25
C LEU A 133 -7.47 -5.19 9.36
N TRP A 134 -6.90 -5.28 8.16
CA TRP A 134 -7.38 -6.21 7.11
C TRP A 134 -6.36 -7.23 6.58
N GLN A 135 -5.15 -7.33 7.15
CA GLN A 135 -4.11 -8.28 6.69
C GLN A 135 -4.56 -9.74 6.64
N ARG A 136 -5.57 -10.13 7.44
CA ARG A 136 -6.17 -11.48 7.42
C ARG A 136 -7.20 -11.68 6.30
N GLN A 137 -7.56 -10.63 5.57
CA GLN A 137 -8.50 -10.63 4.45
C GLN A 137 -7.87 -9.90 3.24
N PRO A 138 -6.97 -10.58 2.50
CA PRO A 138 -6.20 -9.95 1.42
C PRO A 138 -7.04 -9.25 0.35
N GLN A 139 -8.21 -9.81 0.00
CA GLN A 139 -9.14 -9.19 -0.94
C GLN A 139 -9.60 -7.81 -0.47
N MET A 140 -9.88 -7.65 0.84
CA MET A 140 -10.29 -6.37 1.41
C MET A 140 -9.17 -5.33 1.31
N VAL A 141 -7.91 -5.72 1.60
CA VAL A 141 -6.75 -4.84 1.42
C VAL A 141 -6.67 -4.36 -0.04
N CYS A 142 -6.76 -5.28 -1.00
CA CYS A 142 -6.68 -4.94 -2.43
C CYS A 142 -7.75 -3.93 -2.85
N VAL A 143 -9.02 -4.17 -2.49
CA VAL A 143 -10.12 -3.28 -2.90
C VAL A 143 -10.10 -1.93 -2.18
N LEU A 144 -9.61 -1.86 -0.93
CA LEU A 144 -9.46 -0.61 -0.20
C LEU A 144 -8.32 0.24 -0.75
N VAL A 145 -7.16 -0.36 -1.05
CA VAL A 145 -6.05 0.36 -1.71
C VAL A 145 -6.48 0.88 -3.08
N ASP A 146 -7.14 0.06 -3.90
CA ASP A 146 -7.70 0.49 -5.19
C ASP A 146 -8.71 1.64 -5.04
N LYS A 147 -9.63 1.55 -4.06
CA LYS A 147 -10.56 2.63 -3.75
C LYS A 147 -9.83 3.91 -3.36
N MET A 148 -8.82 3.84 -2.50
CA MET A 148 -8.04 4.99 -2.05
C MET A 148 -7.23 5.64 -3.18
N LEU A 149 -6.65 4.84 -4.09
CA LEU A 149 -6.01 5.34 -5.32
C LEU A 149 -7.02 6.04 -6.24
N LYS A 150 -8.19 5.42 -6.49
CA LYS A 150 -9.26 5.99 -7.33
C LYS A 150 -9.81 7.28 -6.79
N THR A 151 -9.89 7.44 -5.47
CA THR A 151 -10.34 8.67 -4.82
C THR A 151 -9.20 9.62 -4.48
N GLN A 152 -7.96 9.35 -4.91
CA GLN A 152 -6.78 10.18 -4.63
C GLN A 152 -6.58 10.47 -3.13
N VAL A 153 -6.93 9.51 -2.28
CA VAL A 153 -6.60 9.54 -0.84
C VAL A 153 -5.12 9.20 -0.65
N VAL A 154 -4.61 8.29 -1.47
CA VAL A 154 -3.19 7.94 -1.56
C VAL A 154 -2.72 8.02 -3.01
N GLU A 155 -1.44 8.28 -3.20
CA GLU A 155 -0.77 8.31 -4.50
C GLU A 155 -0.04 6.99 -4.78
N CYS A 156 0.27 6.76 -6.06
CA CYS A 156 0.95 5.54 -6.48
C CYS A 156 2.35 5.39 -5.85
N SER A 157 3.08 6.51 -5.65
CA SER A 157 4.40 6.48 -5.00
C SER A 157 4.30 6.03 -3.55
N ALA A 158 3.31 6.52 -2.80
CA ALA A 158 3.07 6.13 -1.42
C ALA A 158 2.75 4.63 -1.31
N VAL A 159 1.91 4.10 -2.21
CA VAL A 159 1.60 2.66 -2.26
C VAL A 159 2.85 1.83 -2.58
N ALA A 160 3.63 2.22 -3.59
CA ALA A 160 4.88 1.52 -3.91
C ALA A 160 5.86 1.55 -2.73
N THR A 161 6.07 2.72 -2.11
CA THR A 161 6.96 2.87 -0.94
C THR A 161 6.49 2.03 0.25
N TRP A 162 5.18 1.98 0.51
CA TRP A 162 4.60 1.14 1.55
C TRP A 162 4.78 -0.36 1.26
N LEU A 163 4.51 -0.81 0.03
CA LEU A 163 4.65 -2.21 -0.38
C LEU A 163 6.08 -2.74 -0.18
N PHE A 164 7.09 -1.90 -0.43
CA PHE A 164 8.50 -2.28 -0.23
C PHE A 164 9.05 -1.95 1.17
N SER A 165 8.18 -1.58 2.11
CA SER A 165 8.60 -1.32 3.48
C SER A 165 9.06 -2.59 4.21
N LYS A 166 9.88 -2.41 5.25
CA LYS A 166 10.37 -3.52 6.09
C LYS A 166 9.23 -4.35 6.70
N ASP A 167 8.12 -3.70 7.02
CA ASP A 167 6.93 -4.33 7.61
C ASP A 167 6.27 -5.31 6.62
N MET A 168 6.36 -5.03 5.31
CA MET A 168 5.79 -5.88 4.26
C MET A 168 6.73 -6.99 3.78
N ALA A 169 8.04 -6.87 4.01
CA ALA A 169 9.04 -7.81 3.54
C ALA A 169 8.78 -9.30 3.90
N PRO A 170 8.29 -9.64 5.12
CA PRO A 170 7.91 -11.01 5.48
C PRO A 170 6.79 -11.58 4.60
N HIS A 171 6.01 -10.73 3.94
CA HIS A 171 4.83 -11.10 3.18
C HIS A 171 5.07 -11.18 1.66
N PHE A 172 6.28 -10.90 1.17
CA PHE A 172 6.61 -10.86 -0.28
C PHE A 172 6.37 -12.17 -1.04
N THR A 173 6.21 -13.30 -0.36
CA THR A 173 5.82 -14.57 -0.99
C THR A 173 4.32 -14.63 -1.34
N HIS A 174 3.50 -13.73 -0.81
CA HIS A 174 2.06 -13.70 -1.08
C HIS A 174 1.75 -12.95 -2.37
N ASN A 175 0.92 -13.56 -3.23
CA ASN A 175 0.61 -13.01 -4.56
C ASN A 175 -0.06 -11.62 -4.52
N TYR A 176 -0.95 -11.40 -3.56
CA TYR A 176 -1.80 -10.20 -3.53
C TYR A 176 -1.00 -8.89 -3.34
N LEU A 177 0.19 -8.92 -2.72
CA LEU A 177 1.04 -7.73 -2.65
C LEU A 177 1.50 -7.28 -4.04
N TRP A 178 1.80 -8.25 -4.90
CA TRP A 178 2.20 -8.01 -6.28
C TRP A 178 0.99 -7.63 -7.14
N GLU A 179 -0.19 -8.19 -6.88
CA GLU A 179 -1.43 -7.71 -7.50
C GLU A 179 -1.68 -6.22 -7.20
N ILE A 180 -1.47 -5.78 -5.96
CA ILE A 180 -1.55 -4.36 -5.58
C ILE A 180 -0.48 -3.54 -6.32
N LEU A 181 0.76 -4.04 -6.44
CA LEU A 181 1.80 -3.35 -7.20
C LEU A 181 1.40 -3.17 -8.66
N HIS A 182 0.98 -4.24 -9.34
CA HIS A 182 0.57 -4.18 -10.75
C HIS A 182 -0.65 -3.27 -10.94
N LEU A 183 -1.66 -3.38 -10.07
CA LEU A 183 -2.81 -2.47 -10.07
C LEU A 183 -2.39 -1.00 -9.96
N THR A 184 -1.41 -0.72 -9.09
CA THR A 184 -0.88 0.63 -8.88
C THR A 184 -0.16 1.16 -10.14
N ILE A 185 0.67 0.33 -10.77
CA ILE A 185 1.37 0.68 -12.01
C ILE A 185 0.36 0.87 -13.15
N ASP A 186 -0.61 -0.03 -13.31
CA ASP A 186 -1.66 0.09 -14.32
C ASP A 186 -2.47 1.38 -14.16
N LYS A 187 -2.76 1.76 -12.92
CA LYS A 187 -3.44 3.01 -12.60
C LYS A 187 -2.61 4.21 -13.05
N MET A 188 -1.32 4.23 -12.75
CA MET A 188 -0.40 5.28 -13.20
C MET A 188 -0.30 5.32 -14.74
N ASN A 189 -0.20 4.16 -15.39
CA ASN A 189 -0.12 4.06 -16.84
C ASN A 189 -1.36 4.65 -17.52
N LYS A 190 -2.57 4.32 -17.03
CA LYS A 190 -3.82 4.91 -17.52
C LYS A 190 -3.86 6.42 -17.30
N HIS A 191 -3.43 6.89 -16.13
CA HIS A 191 -3.35 8.32 -15.84
C HIS A 191 -2.39 9.06 -16.78
N ALA A 192 -1.26 8.45 -17.17
CA ALA A 192 -0.33 9.03 -18.13
C ALA A 192 -0.92 9.13 -19.55
N VAL A 193 -1.77 8.18 -19.96
CA VAL A 193 -2.39 8.18 -21.31
C VAL A 193 -3.60 9.12 -21.40
N GLU A 194 -4.40 9.24 -20.34
CA GLU A 194 -5.70 9.92 -20.37
C GLU A 194 -5.65 11.45 -20.10
N ARG A 195 -4.48 12.03 -19.80
CA ARG A 195 -4.36 13.47 -19.47
C ARG A 195 -4.29 14.35 -20.72
N MET A 196 -4.88 15.54 -20.65
CA MET A 196 -4.73 16.61 -21.65
C MET A 196 -3.24 16.99 -21.83
N GLU A 197 -2.87 17.47 -23.02
CA GLU A 197 -1.48 17.76 -23.43
C GLU A 197 -0.69 18.57 -22.39
N GLU A 198 -1.26 19.62 -21.78
CA GLU A 198 -0.56 20.42 -20.75
C GLU A 198 -0.25 19.66 -19.44
N ARG A 199 -1.03 18.63 -19.10
CA ARG A 199 -0.81 17.77 -17.91
C ARG A 199 -0.14 16.44 -18.25
N LEU A 200 0.14 16.21 -19.54
CA LEU A 200 0.72 14.98 -20.05
C LEU A 200 2.18 14.84 -19.59
N GLU A 201 2.96 15.91 -19.70
CA GLU A 201 4.37 15.92 -19.25
C GLU A 201 4.52 15.65 -17.75
N LEU A 202 3.65 16.24 -16.93
CA LEU A 202 3.61 15.94 -15.49
C LEU A 202 3.22 14.48 -15.23
N ALA A 203 2.24 13.95 -15.96
CA ALA A 203 1.81 12.56 -15.80
C ALA A 203 2.91 11.57 -16.24
N HIS A 204 3.66 11.86 -17.30
CA HIS A 204 4.83 11.07 -17.70
C HIS A 204 5.98 11.20 -16.71
N THR A 205 6.18 12.38 -16.11
CA THR A 205 7.16 12.57 -15.04
C THR A 205 6.81 11.72 -13.82
N ASP A 206 5.55 11.72 -13.40
CA ASP A 206 5.05 10.91 -12.29
C ASP A 206 5.15 9.40 -12.59
N GLN A 207 4.82 9.00 -13.82
CA GLN A 207 4.96 7.62 -14.30
C GLN A 207 6.42 7.16 -14.26
N LYS A 208 7.34 7.94 -14.83
CA LYS A 208 8.78 7.69 -14.79
C LYS A 208 9.26 7.59 -13.35
N ARG A 209 8.86 8.53 -12.48
CA ARG A 209 9.22 8.53 -11.06
C ARG A 209 8.73 7.27 -10.35
N LEU A 210 7.51 6.80 -10.62
CA LEU A 210 6.99 5.56 -10.05
C LEU A 210 7.85 4.36 -10.45
N PHE A 211 8.20 4.21 -11.73
CA PHE A 211 9.09 3.13 -12.17
C PHE A 211 10.46 3.19 -11.50
N LEU A 212 11.06 4.38 -11.39
CA LEU A 212 12.33 4.56 -10.68
C LEU A 212 12.23 4.12 -9.22
N ILE A 213 11.17 4.51 -8.51
CA ILE A 213 10.93 4.06 -7.12
C ILE A 213 10.81 2.54 -7.06
N VAL A 214 9.99 1.92 -7.91
CA VAL A 214 9.77 0.47 -7.90
C VAL A 214 11.06 -0.29 -8.15
N PHE A 215 11.81 0.07 -9.19
CA PHE A 215 13.07 -0.62 -9.53
C PHE A 215 14.17 -0.37 -8.49
N GLN A 216 14.29 0.86 -7.97
CA GLN A 216 15.23 1.16 -6.89
C GLN A 216 14.92 0.33 -5.64
N ARG A 217 13.65 0.15 -5.29
CA ARG A 217 13.25 -0.69 -4.15
C ARG A 217 13.54 -2.16 -4.38
N PHE A 218 13.30 -2.70 -5.58
CA PHE A 218 13.71 -4.06 -5.94
C PHE A 218 15.22 -4.26 -5.82
N ILE A 219 16.02 -3.35 -6.38
CA ILE A 219 17.48 -3.37 -6.28
C ILE A 219 17.90 -3.37 -4.81
N MET A 220 17.36 -2.44 -4.02
CA MET A 220 17.70 -2.31 -2.60
C MET A 220 17.45 -3.62 -1.82
N ILE A 221 16.27 -4.23 -1.94
CA ILE A 221 15.95 -5.45 -1.17
C ILE A 221 16.73 -6.68 -1.67
N LEU A 222 17.00 -6.77 -2.97
CA LEU A 222 17.75 -7.88 -3.54
C LEU A 222 19.23 -7.77 -3.17
N SER A 223 19.82 -6.57 -3.28
CA SER A 223 21.20 -6.31 -2.86
C SER A 223 21.37 -6.52 -1.36
N GLU A 224 20.43 -6.07 -0.52
CA GLU A 224 20.48 -6.32 0.94
C GLU A 224 20.49 -7.82 1.26
N HIS A 225 19.66 -8.61 0.56
CA HIS A 225 19.65 -10.06 0.72
C HIS A 225 20.96 -10.72 0.27
N LEU A 226 21.50 -10.32 -0.88
CA LEU A 226 22.76 -10.86 -1.40
C LEU A 226 23.94 -10.55 -0.47
N VAL A 227 24.06 -9.30 -0.03
CA VAL A 227 25.10 -8.86 0.93
C VAL A 227 24.98 -9.63 2.25
N ARG A 228 23.75 -9.84 2.74
CA ARG A 228 23.54 -10.60 3.97
C ARG A 228 23.91 -12.07 3.82
N CYS A 229 23.57 -12.69 2.69
CA CYS A 229 23.95 -14.08 2.40
C CYS A 229 25.47 -14.25 2.30
N ASP A 230 26.16 -13.31 1.64
CA ASP A 230 27.62 -13.29 1.57
C ASP A 230 28.25 -13.15 2.97
N THR A 231 27.78 -12.17 3.76
CA THR A 231 28.24 -11.94 5.15
C THR A 231 28.04 -13.17 6.05
N ASP A 232 26.90 -13.85 5.91
CA ASP A 232 26.57 -15.02 6.72
C ASP A 232 27.15 -16.33 6.14
N ALA A 233 27.87 -16.29 5.02
CA ALA A 233 28.34 -17.46 4.26
C ALA A 233 27.22 -18.48 3.95
N ARG A 234 26.06 -17.97 3.51
CA ARG A 234 24.86 -18.77 3.16
C ARG A 234 24.55 -18.67 1.67
N ASP A 235 23.94 -19.73 1.13
CA ASP A 235 23.46 -19.73 -0.25
C ASP A 235 22.41 -18.59 -0.46
N PRO A 236 22.65 -17.65 -1.40
CA PRO A 236 21.69 -16.60 -1.72
C PRO A 236 20.43 -17.12 -2.41
N ASN A 237 20.47 -18.32 -3.02
CA ASN A 237 19.37 -18.90 -3.78
C ASN A 237 18.24 -19.46 -2.89
N THR A 238 17.62 -18.59 -2.11
CA THR A 238 16.47 -18.91 -1.27
C THR A 238 15.17 -18.87 -2.07
N HIS A 239 14.10 -19.45 -1.51
CA HIS A 239 12.76 -19.32 -2.08
C HIS A 239 12.33 -17.85 -2.19
N TRP A 240 12.61 -17.05 -1.16
CA TRP A 240 12.33 -15.61 -1.16
C TRP A 240 13.06 -14.92 -2.32
N TYR A 241 14.37 -15.17 -2.48
CA TYR A 241 15.16 -14.56 -3.56
C TYR A 241 14.62 -14.90 -4.95
N ARG A 242 14.40 -16.20 -5.23
CA ARG A 242 13.83 -16.62 -6.53
C ARG A 242 12.47 -15.98 -6.80
N SER A 243 11.61 -15.92 -5.79
CA SER A 243 10.30 -15.29 -5.91
C SER A 243 10.43 -13.79 -6.20
N THR A 244 11.28 -13.07 -5.45
CA THR A 244 11.46 -11.62 -5.62
C THR A 244 12.09 -11.27 -6.97
N VAL A 245 13.11 -12.01 -7.42
CA VAL A 245 13.71 -11.83 -8.76
C VAL A 245 12.69 -12.13 -9.86
N ALA A 246 11.84 -13.16 -9.69
CA ALA A 246 10.76 -13.43 -10.64
C ALA A 246 9.73 -12.29 -10.69
N ARG A 247 9.48 -11.59 -9.58
CA ARG A 247 8.60 -10.42 -9.54
C ARG A 247 9.21 -9.19 -10.21
N LEU A 248 10.52 -8.98 -10.05
CA LEU A 248 11.24 -7.97 -10.82
C LEU A 248 11.10 -8.23 -12.33
N ARG A 249 11.35 -9.47 -12.78
CA ARG A 249 11.11 -9.88 -14.18
C ARG A 249 9.66 -9.64 -14.61
N HIS A 250 8.70 -9.97 -13.77
CA HIS A 250 7.28 -9.82 -14.07
C HIS A 250 6.90 -8.34 -14.31
N VAL A 251 7.47 -7.40 -13.54
CA VAL A 251 7.27 -5.96 -13.78
C VAL A 251 7.81 -5.55 -15.15
N PHE A 252 9.03 -5.98 -15.51
CA PHE A 252 9.59 -5.72 -16.85
C PHE A 252 8.72 -6.26 -17.98
N LEU A 253 8.23 -7.50 -17.85
CA LEU A 253 7.46 -8.16 -18.90
C LEU A 253 6.05 -7.59 -19.06
N VAL A 254 5.34 -7.34 -17.95
CA VAL A 254 3.95 -6.84 -18.01
C VAL A 254 3.90 -5.39 -18.49
N HIS A 255 4.86 -4.57 -18.08
CA HIS A 255 4.86 -3.13 -18.37
C HIS A 255 5.92 -2.73 -19.40
N HIS A 256 6.30 -3.66 -20.28
CA HIS A 256 7.45 -3.51 -21.18
C HIS A 256 7.37 -2.24 -22.02
N GLU A 257 6.19 -1.90 -22.56
CA GLU A 257 5.99 -0.71 -23.40
C GLU A 257 6.31 0.59 -22.66
N GLN A 258 5.94 0.69 -21.38
CA GLN A 258 6.19 1.87 -20.58
C GLN A 258 7.62 1.89 -20.04
N VAL A 259 8.15 0.73 -19.63
CA VAL A 259 9.52 0.61 -19.13
C VAL A 259 10.54 0.92 -20.24
N GLN A 260 10.30 0.46 -21.48
CA GLN A 260 11.18 0.68 -22.62
C GLN A 260 11.42 2.18 -22.89
N LYS A 261 10.40 3.02 -22.69
CA LYS A 261 10.52 4.49 -22.85
C LYS A 261 11.56 5.10 -21.89
N TYR A 262 11.83 4.44 -20.77
CA TYR A 262 12.72 4.92 -19.73
C TYR A 262 14.02 4.10 -19.60
N SER A 263 14.26 3.10 -20.48
CA SER A 263 15.41 2.20 -20.41
C SER A 263 16.75 2.92 -20.28
N SER A 264 17.00 3.96 -21.07
CA SER A 264 18.26 4.72 -20.98
C SER A 264 18.45 5.39 -19.61
N THR A 265 17.39 5.92 -19.00
CA THR A 265 17.48 6.46 -17.64
C THR A 265 17.68 5.35 -16.61
N LEU A 266 17.00 4.21 -16.76
CA LEU A 266 17.14 3.06 -15.87
C LEU A 266 18.56 2.49 -15.89
N GLU A 267 19.14 2.34 -17.07
CA GLU A 267 20.53 1.91 -17.28
C GLU A 267 21.52 2.89 -16.65
N THR A 268 21.31 4.19 -16.85
CA THR A 268 22.23 5.23 -16.35
C THR A 268 22.17 5.40 -14.82
N LEU A 269 20.98 5.27 -14.21
CA LEU A 269 20.77 5.63 -12.81
C LEU A 269 20.64 4.46 -11.84
N LEU A 270 20.13 3.30 -12.31
CA LEU A 270 19.76 2.18 -11.43
C LEU A 270 20.49 0.88 -11.79
N PHE A 271 20.52 0.52 -13.06
CA PHE A 271 21.11 -0.73 -13.56
C PHE A 271 22.49 -0.46 -14.16
N THR A 272 23.38 0.11 -13.35
CA THR A 272 24.75 0.42 -13.74
C THR A 272 25.65 -0.82 -13.66
N GLN A 273 26.86 -0.74 -14.20
CA GLN A 273 27.83 -1.84 -14.20
C GLN A 273 28.29 -2.26 -12.80
N ASP A 274 28.13 -1.41 -11.79
CA ASP A 274 28.49 -1.69 -10.40
C ASP A 274 27.40 -2.48 -9.65
N LEU A 275 26.22 -2.68 -10.26
CA LEU A 275 25.14 -3.47 -9.69
C LEU A 275 25.49 -4.97 -9.73
N ASP A 276 25.05 -5.72 -8.71
CA ASP A 276 25.25 -7.18 -8.67
C ASP A 276 24.81 -7.85 -9.99
N PRO A 277 25.67 -8.69 -10.60
CA PRO A 277 25.40 -9.30 -11.90
C PRO A 277 24.06 -10.04 -11.99
N HIS A 278 23.61 -10.69 -10.92
CA HIS A 278 22.36 -11.44 -10.95
C HIS A 278 21.13 -10.53 -11.08
N ILE A 279 21.21 -9.32 -10.51
CA ILE A 279 20.14 -8.32 -10.62
C ILE A 279 20.24 -7.62 -11.98
N LEU A 280 21.46 -7.25 -12.38
CA LEU A 280 21.72 -6.56 -13.65
C LEU A 280 21.33 -7.44 -14.86
N ASP A 281 21.57 -8.74 -14.81
CA ASP A 281 21.19 -9.69 -15.85
C ASP A 281 19.69 -9.70 -16.14
N VAL A 282 18.85 -9.42 -15.13
CA VAL A 282 17.39 -9.32 -15.35
C VAL A 282 17.05 -8.14 -16.26
N PHE A 283 17.73 -7.01 -16.08
CA PHE A 283 17.55 -5.83 -16.93
C PHE A 283 18.11 -6.08 -18.33
N HIS A 284 19.30 -6.68 -18.46
CA HIS A 284 19.87 -7.02 -19.76
C HIS A 284 19.00 -8.00 -20.55
N GLN A 285 18.41 -9.01 -19.89
CA GLN A 285 17.44 -9.91 -20.51
C GLN A 285 16.23 -9.14 -21.06
N PHE A 286 15.71 -8.17 -20.31
CA PHE A 286 14.61 -7.32 -20.76
C PHE A 286 15.00 -6.47 -21.99
N VAL A 287 16.18 -5.82 -21.96
CA VAL A 287 16.68 -5.03 -23.09
C VAL A 287 16.88 -5.92 -24.32
N ALA A 288 17.42 -7.12 -24.17
CA ALA A 288 17.63 -8.06 -25.28
C ALA A 288 16.32 -8.55 -25.93
N LEU A 289 15.22 -8.61 -25.18
CA LEU A 289 13.89 -8.97 -25.71
C LEU A 289 13.18 -7.80 -26.40
N THR A 290 13.67 -6.57 -26.22
CA THR A 290 13.02 -5.34 -26.72
C THR A 290 13.90 -4.55 -27.70
N ALA A 291 15.13 -5.01 -27.96
CA ALA A 291 16.05 -4.55 -28.99
C ALA A 291 15.65 -5.10 -30.37
#